data_AF-A0A7S0DF54-F1
#
_entry.id   AF-A0A7S0DF54-F1
#
_cell.length_a   1.000
_cell.length_b   1.000
_cell.length_c   1.000
_cell.angle_alpha   90.00
_cell.angle_beta   90.00
_cell.angle_gamma   90.00
#
_symmetry.space_group_name_H-M   'P 1'
#
loop_
_entity.id
_entity.type
_entity.pdbx_description
1 polymer ?
#
loop_
_entity_poly.entity_id
_entity_poly.type
_entity_poly.pdbx_seq_one_letter_code
_entity_poly.pdbx_strand_id
1 'polypeptide(L)'
;KKAPKKSPAVCVAADAARFEARKTNDKWADGKRHRKSFQEAWLALLRQPFPNDVYRKVLLGLHKNVVPHMPNPVLLSDFFVGSIDRGGLDGMLALNGLFVLMTKHGLEYPRFYDRLYNLLDSSAFHVSNRKGFFELLDIFLKSTALPAYLAAAFAKRLARLALTAPPAGAMTCVAFVHNLLRRHPGCAVLVHRGEEGSANDMFETDPFVETERDPKKCDALKSSLWEMATLRDAHYFHQVGKLVKTISDKDLSDRVKTAELPVNELCSANYASLLSEELGARVKSAPTSFHQSGVNGLFRTPLMKRCFPEDRFSWGETQSGQEES
;
A
#
# COMPACT_ATOMS: atom_id res chain seq x y z
N LYS A 1 -3.03 -48.76 -37.10
CA LYS A 1 -3.80 -49.10 -35.87
C LYS A 1 -5.19 -48.46 -35.97
N LYS A 2 -6.21 -49.21 -36.43
CA LYS A 2 -7.61 -48.74 -36.51
C LYS A 2 -8.31 -49.07 -35.19
N ALA A 3 -8.99 -48.08 -34.60
CA ALA A 3 -9.76 -48.24 -33.38
C ALA A 3 -10.90 -49.25 -33.56
N PRO A 4 -11.26 -50.03 -32.52
CA PRO A 4 -12.34 -51.02 -32.62
C PRO A 4 -13.69 -50.31 -32.78
N LYS A 5 -14.46 -50.70 -33.80
CA LYS A 5 -15.86 -50.27 -34.00
C LYS A 5 -16.67 -50.76 -32.80
N LYS A 6 -17.14 -49.84 -31.95
CA LYS A 6 -18.12 -50.14 -30.90
C LYS A 6 -19.39 -50.71 -31.55
N SER A 7 -19.92 -51.80 -30.97
CA SER A 7 -21.13 -52.47 -31.42
C SER A 7 -22.35 -51.52 -31.38
N PRO A 8 -23.25 -51.59 -32.38
CA PRO A 8 -24.37 -50.65 -32.51
C PRO A 8 -25.35 -50.71 -31.32
N ALA A 9 -25.50 -51.86 -30.67
CA ALA A 9 -26.39 -52.04 -29.52
C ALA A 9 -25.97 -51.24 -28.27
N VAL A 10 -24.67 -51.06 -28.03
CA VAL A 10 -24.16 -50.31 -26.86
C VAL A 10 -24.32 -48.81 -27.05
N CYS A 11 -24.18 -48.32 -28.27
CA CYS A 11 -24.41 -46.91 -28.61
C CYS A 11 -25.91 -46.55 -28.51
N VAL A 12 -26.79 -47.42 -28.98
CA VAL A 12 -28.26 -47.23 -28.87
C VAL A 12 -28.73 -47.24 -27.41
N ALA A 13 -28.17 -48.10 -26.56
CA ALA A 13 -28.45 -48.10 -25.13
C ALA A 13 -27.95 -46.84 -24.41
N ALA A 14 -26.77 -46.32 -24.78
CA ALA A 14 -26.23 -45.09 -24.23
C ALA A 14 -27.03 -43.84 -24.68
N ASP A 15 -27.52 -43.82 -25.92
CA ASP A 15 -28.35 -42.73 -26.42
C ASP A 15 -29.79 -42.80 -25.87
N ALA A 16 -30.34 -44.00 -25.65
CA ALA A 16 -31.60 -44.19 -24.93
C ALA A 16 -31.50 -43.75 -23.46
N ALA A 17 -30.39 -44.08 -22.77
CA ALA A 17 -30.12 -43.61 -21.41
C ALA A 17 -29.94 -42.07 -21.34
N ARG A 18 -29.31 -41.45 -22.35
CA ARG A 18 -29.25 -39.98 -22.48
C ARG A 18 -30.63 -39.36 -22.75
N PHE A 19 -31.51 -40.05 -23.46
CA PHE A 19 -32.87 -39.59 -23.74
C PHE A 19 -33.77 -39.67 -22.49
N GLU A 20 -33.65 -40.75 -21.72
CA GLU A 20 -34.33 -40.88 -20.42
C GLU A 20 -33.77 -39.90 -19.38
N ALA A 21 -32.45 -39.66 -19.33
CA ALA A 21 -31.85 -38.62 -18.49
C ALA A 21 -32.30 -37.18 -18.88
N ARG A 22 -32.68 -36.97 -20.15
CA ARG A 22 -33.28 -35.70 -20.61
C ARG A 22 -34.77 -35.60 -20.26
N LYS A 23 -35.49 -36.73 -20.15
CA LYS A 23 -36.88 -36.79 -19.67
C LYS A 23 -36.98 -36.54 -18.17
N THR A 24 -36.06 -37.11 -17.39
CA THR A 24 -35.84 -36.74 -15.99
C THR A 24 -35.08 -35.42 -15.97
N ASN A 25 -35.75 -34.32 -16.32
CA ASN A 25 -35.19 -32.98 -16.25
C ASN A 25 -34.92 -32.64 -14.78
N ASP A 26 -33.81 -33.15 -14.28
CA ASP A 26 -33.39 -33.06 -12.90
C ASP A 26 -33.07 -31.60 -12.62
N LYS A 27 -34.05 -30.89 -12.06
CA LYS A 27 -33.97 -29.46 -11.76
C LYS A 27 -32.73 -29.10 -10.93
N TRP A 28 -32.18 -30.06 -10.19
CA TRP A 28 -30.94 -29.93 -9.40
C TRP A 28 -29.64 -29.97 -10.22
N ALA A 29 -29.69 -30.40 -11.49
CA ALA A 29 -28.52 -30.47 -12.37
C ALA A 29 -28.33 -29.22 -13.24
N ASP A 30 -29.29 -28.27 -13.22
CA ASP A 30 -29.22 -27.04 -14.02
C ASP A 30 -28.28 -26.00 -13.36
N GLY A 31 -27.01 -26.05 -13.74
CA GLY A 31 -25.98 -25.12 -13.26
C GLY A 31 -26.27 -23.64 -13.56
N LYS A 32 -27.05 -23.31 -14.59
CA LYS A 32 -27.43 -21.91 -14.87
C LYS A 32 -28.45 -21.41 -13.85
N ARG A 33 -29.43 -22.24 -13.49
CA ARG A 33 -30.40 -21.93 -12.42
C ARG A 33 -29.71 -21.77 -11.08
N HIS A 34 -28.78 -22.67 -10.75
CA HIS A 34 -28.01 -22.57 -9.51
C HIS A 34 -27.22 -21.25 -9.41
N ARG A 35 -26.53 -20.85 -10.49
CA ARG A 35 -25.81 -19.56 -10.53
C ARG A 35 -26.74 -18.36 -10.41
N LYS A 36 -27.93 -18.43 -11.01
CA LYS A 36 -28.95 -17.37 -10.89
C LYS A 36 -29.50 -17.26 -9.46
N SER A 37 -29.91 -18.37 -8.87
CA SER A 37 -30.38 -18.42 -7.47
C SER A 37 -29.28 -18.02 -6.49
N PHE A 38 -28.02 -18.39 -6.75
CA PHE A 38 -26.86 -17.93 -5.98
C PHE A 38 -26.71 -16.41 -6.05
N GLN A 39 -26.80 -15.81 -7.23
CA GLN A 39 -26.76 -14.36 -7.39
C GLN A 39 -27.90 -13.67 -6.67
N GLU A 40 -29.14 -14.15 -6.82
CA GLU A 40 -30.32 -13.58 -6.16
C GLU A 40 -30.20 -13.66 -4.64
N ALA A 41 -29.72 -14.79 -4.10
CA ALA A 41 -29.48 -14.96 -2.68
C ALA A 41 -28.40 -13.99 -2.15
N TRP A 42 -27.28 -13.83 -2.86
CA TRP A 42 -26.25 -12.86 -2.47
C TRP A 42 -26.70 -11.42 -2.56
N LEU A 43 -27.47 -11.04 -3.60
CA LEU A 43 -28.02 -9.69 -3.70
C LEU A 43 -29.05 -9.41 -2.60
N ALA A 44 -29.87 -10.40 -2.25
CA ALA A 44 -30.81 -10.29 -1.13
C ALA A 44 -30.08 -10.16 0.21
N LEU A 45 -29.00 -10.92 0.39
CA LEU A 45 -28.15 -10.86 1.58
C LEU A 45 -27.49 -9.47 1.68
N LEU A 46 -26.85 -8.98 0.61
CA LEU A 46 -26.12 -7.72 0.60
C LEU A 46 -26.99 -6.47 0.84
N ARG A 47 -28.31 -6.59 0.68
CA ARG A 47 -29.28 -5.52 1.02
C ARG A 47 -29.52 -5.37 2.53
N GLN A 48 -29.16 -6.37 3.33
CA GLN A 48 -29.37 -6.33 4.77
C GLN A 48 -28.28 -5.52 5.48
N PRO A 49 -28.60 -4.86 6.61
CA PRO A 49 -27.58 -4.20 7.41
C PRO A 49 -26.69 -5.25 8.10
N PHE A 50 -25.39 -5.18 7.86
CA PHE A 50 -24.42 -6.07 8.51
C PHE A 50 -23.70 -5.37 9.66
N PRO A 51 -23.34 -6.11 10.71
CA PRO A 51 -22.27 -5.69 11.62
C PRO A 51 -20.96 -5.48 10.86
N ASN A 52 -20.15 -4.51 11.31
CA ASN A 52 -18.90 -4.12 10.63
C ASN A 52 -17.94 -5.30 10.39
N ASP A 53 -17.88 -6.25 11.31
CA ASP A 53 -16.98 -7.41 11.19
C ASP A 53 -17.41 -8.38 10.09
N VAL A 54 -18.72 -8.59 9.95
CA VAL A 54 -19.29 -9.41 8.87
C VAL A 54 -19.10 -8.70 7.54
N TYR A 55 -19.34 -7.40 7.50
CA TYR A 55 -19.17 -6.57 6.32
C TYR A 55 -17.74 -6.67 5.73
N ARG A 56 -16.72 -6.54 6.59
CA ARG A 56 -15.30 -6.63 6.19
C ARG A 56 -14.93 -8.04 5.71
N LYS A 57 -15.43 -9.08 6.37
CA LYS A 57 -15.23 -10.48 5.94
C LYS A 57 -15.86 -10.73 4.57
N VAL A 58 -17.05 -10.20 4.33
CA VAL A 58 -17.71 -10.27 3.03
C VAL A 58 -16.84 -9.58 1.98
N LEU A 59 -16.42 -8.33 2.18
CA LEU A 59 -15.56 -7.61 1.23
C LEU A 59 -14.26 -8.34 0.88
N LEU A 60 -13.61 -8.95 1.88
CA LEU A 60 -12.40 -9.76 1.69
C LEU A 60 -12.63 -11.00 0.81
N GLY A 61 -13.77 -11.67 0.96
CA GLY A 61 -14.09 -12.89 0.23
C GLY A 61 -14.80 -12.66 -1.11
N LEU A 62 -15.48 -11.52 -1.28
CA LEU A 62 -16.44 -11.30 -2.36
C LEU A 62 -15.79 -11.43 -3.74
N HIS A 63 -14.63 -10.82 -3.93
CA HIS A 63 -13.93 -10.79 -5.22
C HIS A 63 -13.34 -12.15 -5.64
N LYS A 64 -12.94 -13.00 -4.68
CA LYS A 64 -12.36 -14.33 -4.95
C LYS A 64 -13.42 -15.43 -5.05
N ASN A 65 -14.39 -15.41 -4.16
CA ASN A 65 -15.29 -16.54 -3.95
C ASN A 65 -16.68 -16.32 -4.55
N VAL A 66 -17.13 -15.08 -4.74
CA VAL A 66 -18.51 -14.78 -5.14
C VAL A 66 -18.59 -14.29 -6.58
N VAL A 67 -17.76 -13.31 -6.95
CA VAL A 67 -17.73 -12.72 -8.31
C VAL A 67 -17.59 -13.78 -9.42
N PRO A 68 -16.71 -14.80 -9.33
CA PRO A 68 -16.57 -15.80 -10.40
C PRO A 68 -17.78 -16.70 -10.62
N HIS A 69 -18.68 -16.79 -9.64
CA HIS A 69 -19.84 -17.68 -9.69
C HIS A 69 -21.14 -16.94 -10.08
N MET A 70 -21.11 -15.61 -10.13
CA MET A 70 -22.26 -14.81 -10.56
C MET A 70 -22.37 -14.75 -12.08
N PRO A 71 -23.58 -14.91 -12.66
CA PRO A 71 -23.80 -14.72 -14.08
C PRO A 71 -23.69 -13.25 -14.50
N ASN A 72 -24.13 -12.30 -13.66
CA ASN A 72 -23.94 -10.86 -13.88
C ASN A 72 -23.33 -10.17 -12.64
N PRO A 73 -22.00 -10.16 -12.51
CA PRO A 73 -21.32 -9.57 -11.35
C PRO A 73 -21.30 -8.04 -11.36
N VAL A 74 -21.66 -7.38 -12.47
CA VAL A 74 -21.72 -5.92 -12.57
C VAL A 74 -22.74 -5.32 -11.58
N LEU A 75 -23.74 -6.10 -11.16
CA LEU A 75 -24.72 -5.69 -10.16
C LEU A 75 -24.12 -5.41 -8.78
N LEU A 76 -22.91 -5.90 -8.50
CA LEU A 76 -22.17 -5.60 -7.26
C LEU A 76 -21.47 -4.23 -7.30
N SER A 77 -21.45 -3.55 -8.46
CA SER A 77 -20.77 -2.26 -8.61
C SER A 77 -21.25 -1.23 -7.58
N ASP A 78 -22.56 -1.06 -7.42
CA ASP A 78 -23.16 -0.10 -6.48
C ASP A 78 -22.74 -0.41 -5.02
N PHE A 79 -22.70 -1.69 -4.65
CA PHE A 79 -22.21 -2.12 -3.35
C PHE A 79 -20.74 -1.76 -3.13
N PHE A 80 -19.87 -1.99 -4.13
CA PHE A 80 -18.46 -1.61 -4.02
C PHE A 80 -18.27 -0.10 -3.99
N VAL A 81 -19.02 0.66 -4.79
CA VAL A 81 -18.95 2.13 -4.80
C VAL A 81 -19.41 2.68 -3.44
N GLY A 82 -20.54 2.22 -2.92
CA GLY A 82 -21.00 2.60 -1.58
C GLY A 82 -20.02 2.20 -0.48
N SER A 83 -19.27 1.10 -0.65
CA SER A 83 -18.18 0.72 0.26
C SER A 83 -16.97 1.64 0.17
N ILE A 84 -16.62 2.11 -1.03
CA ILE A 84 -15.53 3.06 -1.27
C ILE A 84 -15.87 4.43 -0.71
N ASP A 85 -17.13 4.87 -0.84
CA ASP A 85 -17.59 6.14 -0.29
C ASP A 85 -17.58 6.18 1.26
N ARG A 86 -17.67 5.02 1.93
CA ARG A 86 -17.43 4.93 3.39
C ARG A 86 -15.98 5.21 3.77
N GLY A 87 -15.04 5.04 2.85
CA GLY A 87 -13.62 5.29 3.07
C GLY A 87 -12.94 4.31 4.03
N GLY A 88 -11.68 4.61 4.37
CA GLY A 88 -10.88 3.84 5.30
C GLY A 88 -10.70 2.37 4.89
N LEU A 89 -10.78 1.46 5.87
CA LEU A 89 -10.61 0.02 5.67
C LEU A 89 -11.60 -0.56 4.67
N ASP A 90 -12.87 -0.18 4.79
CA ASP A 90 -13.94 -0.76 3.99
C ASP A 90 -13.76 -0.38 2.50
N GLY A 91 -13.36 0.86 2.24
CA GLY A 91 -13.03 1.31 0.88
C GLY A 91 -11.79 0.62 0.29
N MET A 92 -10.74 0.41 1.09
CA MET A 92 -9.54 -0.32 0.67
C MET A 92 -9.85 -1.77 0.28
N LEU A 93 -10.72 -2.44 1.03
CA LEU A 93 -11.13 -3.81 0.72
C LEU A 93 -12.01 -3.87 -0.53
N ALA A 94 -12.93 -2.92 -0.68
CA ALA A 94 -13.82 -2.82 -1.82
C ALA A 94 -13.07 -2.57 -3.14
N LEU A 95 -11.93 -1.89 -3.10
CA LEU A 95 -11.08 -1.61 -4.27
C LEU A 95 -10.66 -2.91 -5.00
N ASN A 96 -10.36 -3.99 -4.27
CA ASN A 96 -10.04 -5.29 -4.86
C ASN A 96 -11.21 -5.87 -5.67
N GLY A 97 -12.43 -5.73 -5.16
CA GLY A 97 -13.63 -6.16 -5.87
C GLY A 97 -13.94 -5.31 -7.08
N LEU A 98 -13.82 -3.98 -6.94
CA LEU A 98 -14.01 -3.06 -8.05
C LEU A 98 -12.98 -3.33 -9.17
N PHE A 99 -11.71 -3.57 -8.83
CA PHE A 99 -10.68 -3.92 -9.80
C PHE A 99 -11.03 -5.16 -10.63
N VAL A 100 -11.55 -6.21 -9.99
CA VAL A 100 -11.99 -7.42 -10.71
C VAL A 100 -13.15 -7.11 -11.66
N LEU A 101 -14.08 -6.24 -11.25
CA LEU A 101 -15.18 -5.81 -12.14
C LEU A 101 -14.67 -4.97 -13.32
N MET A 102 -13.73 -4.06 -13.09
CA MET A 102 -13.14 -3.24 -14.15
C MET A 102 -12.37 -4.09 -15.16
N THR A 103 -11.54 -5.02 -14.68
CA THR A 103 -10.64 -5.81 -15.53
C THR A 103 -11.32 -6.97 -16.25
N LYS A 104 -12.22 -7.70 -15.58
CA LYS A 104 -12.85 -8.91 -16.14
C LYS A 104 -14.22 -8.67 -16.75
N HIS A 105 -14.93 -7.65 -16.28
CA HIS A 105 -16.31 -7.39 -16.66
C HIS A 105 -16.50 -6.04 -17.36
N GLY A 106 -15.41 -5.34 -17.68
CA GLY A 106 -15.44 -4.10 -18.48
C GLY A 106 -16.17 -2.95 -17.81
N LEU A 107 -16.25 -2.93 -16.47
CA LEU A 107 -16.87 -1.83 -15.75
C LEU A 107 -16.00 -0.58 -15.86
N GLU A 108 -16.55 0.50 -16.39
CA GLU A 108 -15.91 1.82 -16.35
C GLU A 108 -16.33 2.56 -15.09
N TYR A 109 -15.36 2.97 -14.28
CA TYR A 109 -15.59 3.78 -13.09
C TYR A 109 -15.05 5.20 -13.30
N PRO A 110 -15.92 6.21 -13.51
CA PRO A 110 -15.51 7.59 -13.69
C PRO A 110 -14.71 8.11 -12.48
N ARG A 111 -13.71 8.97 -12.73
CA ARG A 111 -12.89 9.59 -11.67
C ARG A 111 -12.26 8.59 -10.69
N PHE A 112 -11.91 7.41 -11.20
CA PHE A 112 -11.25 6.35 -10.43
C PHE A 112 -10.03 6.85 -9.64
N TYR A 113 -9.15 7.62 -10.29
CA TYR A 113 -7.93 8.12 -9.65
C TYR A 113 -8.18 9.15 -8.55
N ASP A 114 -9.25 9.94 -8.64
CA ASP A 114 -9.61 10.90 -7.60
C ASP A 114 -10.02 10.13 -6.32
N ARG A 115 -10.77 9.03 -6.47
CA ARG A 115 -11.13 8.15 -5.35
C ARG A 115 -9.94 7.40 -4.79
N LEU A 116 -9.08 6.88 -5.67
CA LEU A 116 -7.84 6.22 -5.26
C LEU A 116 -6.92 7.17 -4.48
N TYR A 117 -6.81 8.42 -4.92
CA TYR A 117 -6.05 9.46 -4.23
C TYR A 117 -6.61 9.71 -2.83
N ASN A 118 -7.92 9.87 -2.70
CA ASN A 118 -8.57 10.09 -1.41
C ASN A 118 -8.49 8.91 -0.44
N LEU A 119 -8.35 7.69 -0.96
CA LEU A 119 -8.22 6.48 -0.17
C LEU A 119 -6.81 6.30 0.43
N LEU A 120 -5.81 7.02 -0.10
CA LEU A 120 -4.47 7.09 0.49
C LEU A 120 -4.48 8.02 1.70
N ASP A 121 -4.72 7.44 2.85
CA ASP A 121 -4.73 8.13 4.15
C ASP A 121 -3.77 7.44 5.13
N SER A 122 -3.43 8.08 6.24
CA SER A 122 -2.58 7.52 7.31
C SER A 122 -3.12 6.20 7.85
N SER A 123 -4.45 6.05 7.84
CA SER A 123 -5.13 4.79 8.18
C SER A 123 -4.69 3.61 7.31
N ALA A 124 -4.25 3.83 6.06
CA ALA A 124 -3.84 2.77 5.13
C ALA A 124 -2.64 1.94 5.61
N PHE A 125 -1.73 2.53 6.40
CA PHE A 125 -0.53 1.83 6.87
C PHE A 125 -0.78 0.96 8.11
N HIS A 126 -1.82 1.28 8.88
CA HIS A 126 -2.12 0.65 10.16
C HIS A 126 -2.99 -0.61 10.01
N VAL A 127 -3.53 -0.87 8.81
CA VAL A 127 -4.40 -2.03 8.56
C VAL A 127 -3.59 -3.32 8.33
N SER A 128 -4.05 -4.43 8.91
CA SER A 128 -3.52 -5.79 8.70
C SER A 128 -3.47 -6.22 7.22
N ASN A 129 -4.41 -5.76 6.38
CA ASN A 129 -4.53 -6.13 4.97
C ASN A 129 -3.92 -5.11 3.99
N ARG A 130 -2.99 -4.27 4.45
CA ARG A 130 -2.32 -3.26 3.62
C ARG A 130 -1.63 -3.81 2.37
N LYS A 131 -1.12 -5.06 2.44
CA LYS A 131 -0.38 -5.70 1.33
C LYS A 131 -1.21 -5.72 0.04
N GLY A 132 -2.45 -6.22 0.11
CA GLY A 132 -3.30 -6.32 -1.07
C GLY A 132 -3.66 -4.96 -1.65
N PHE A 133 -3.83 -3.94 -0.80
CA PHE A 133 -4.09 -2.58 -1.26
C PHE A 133 -2.89 -1.98 -2.01
N PHE A 134 -1.68 -2.07 -1.45
CA PHE A 134 -0.49 -1.54 -2.10
C PHE A 134 -0.07 -2.34 -3.35
N GLU A 135 -0.27 -3.66 -3.38
CA GLU A 135 -0.10 -4.46 -4.61
C GLU A 135 -1.01 -3.94 -5.73
N LEU A 136 -2.27 -3.64 -5.39
CA LEU A 136 -3.23 -3.10 -6.33
C LEU A 136 -2.89 -1.68 -6.77
N LEU A 137 -2.42 -0.85 -5.83
CA LEU A 137 -1.93 0.50 -6.10
C LEU A 137 -0.77 0.49 -7.09
N ASP A 138 0.19 -0.43 -6.96
CA ASP A 138 1.30 -0.56 -7.91
C ASP A 138 0.80 -0.97 -9.30
N ILE A 139 -0.19 -1.85 -9.39
CA ILE A 139 -0.83 -2.19 -10.69
C ILE A 139 -1.46 -0.97 -11.34
N PHE A 140 -2.19 -0.14 -10.58
CA PHE A 140 -2.80 1.08 -11.13
C PHE A 140 -1.76 2.10 -11.57
N LEU A 141 -0.72 2.32 -10.76
CA LEU A 141 0.34 3.27 -11.03
C LEU A 141 1.38 2.77 -12.05
N LYS A 142 1.28 1.52 -12.50
CA LYS A 142 2.04 0.99 -13.66
C LYS A 142 1.42 1.37 -15.01
N SER A 143 0.20 1.91 -15.02
CA SER A 143 -0.48 2.24 -16.27
C SER A 143 0.26 3.32 -17.06
N THR A 144 0.49 3.09 -18.35
CA THR A 144 1.20 4.01 -19.25
C THR A 144 0.38 5.26 -19.62
N ALA A 145 -0.95 5.21 -19.43
CA ALA A 145 -1.85 6.31 -19.75
C ALA A 145 -1.91 7.40 -18.65
N LEU A 146 -1.04 7.32 -17.63
CA LEU A 146 -1.06 8.25 -16.52
C LEU A 146 -0.37 9.58 -16.87
N PRO A 147 -1.07 10.71 -16.76
CA PRO A 147 -0.46 12.02 -16.99
C PRO A 147 0.49 12.37 -15.83
N ALA A 148 1.54 13.13 -16.14
CA ALA A 148 2.61 13.45 -15.18
C ALA A 148 2.12 14.17 -13.92
N TYR A 149 1.13 15.06 -14.03
CA TYR A 149 0.57 15.76 -12.85
C TYR A 149 -0.04 14.79 -11.83
N LEU A 150 -0.65 13.69 -12.32
CA LEU A 150 -1.29 12.72 -11.46
C LEU A 150 -0.25 11.88 -10.73
N ALA A 151 0.77 11.43 -11.45
CA ALA A 151 1.91 10.73 -10.85
C ALA A 151 2.60 11.60 -9.79
N ALA A 152 2.79 12.89 -10.07
CA ALA A 152 3.34 13.85 -9.11
C ALA A 152 2.45 14.02 -7.87
N ALA A 153 1.13 14.10 -8.03
CA ALA A 153 0.19 14.18 -6.91
C ALA A 153 0.28 12.95 -6.01
N PHE A 154 0.30 11.74 -6.59
CA PHE A 154 0.47 10.50 -5.84
C PHE A 154 1.84 10.43 -5.16
N ALA A 155 2.92 10.79 -5.84
CA ALA A 155 4.27 10.80 -5.27
C ALA A 155 4.36 11.75 -4.07
N LYS A 156 3.85 12.98 -4.20
CA LYS A 156 3.86 13.99 -3.14
C LYS A 156 2.99 13.58 -1.94
N ARG A 157 1.79 13.02 -2.17
CA ARG A 157 0.94 12.51 -1.09
C ARG A 157 1.58 11.32 -0.36
N LEU A 158 2.18 10.38 -1.09
CA LEU A 158 2.92 9.27 -0.48
C LEU A 158 4.14 9.76 0.30
N ALA A 159 4.82 10.81 -0.17
CA ALA A 159 5.95 11.40 0.53
C ALA A 159 5.54 12.06 1.86
N ARG A 160 4.43 12.80 1.89
CA ARG A 160 3.84 13.34 3.13
C ARG A 160 3.42 12.24 4.09
N LEU A 161 2.71 11.23 3.60
CA LEU A 161 2.28 10.08 4.39
C LEU A 161 3.48 9.32 5.00
N ALA A 162 4.60 9.22 4.28
CA ALA A 162 5.81 8.56 4.75
C ALA A 162 6.39 9.16 6.04
N LEU A 163 6.16 10.45 6.31
CA LEU A 163 6.61 11.12 7.54
C LEU A 163 5.89 10.63 8.80
N THR A 164 4.62 10.26 8.65
CA THR A 164 3.77 9.76 9.76
C THR A 164 3.68 8.23 9.80
N ALA A 165 4.15 7.57 8.74
CA ALA A 165 4.02 6.13 8.58
C ALA A 165 5.01 5.36 9.49
N PRO A 166 4.65 4.12 9.90
CA PRO A 166 5.62 3.20 10.48
C PRO A 166 6.79 2.93 9.51
N PRO A 167 7.96 2.46 9.95
CA PRO A 167 9.16 2.33 9.11
C PRO A 167 8.93 1.39 7.92
N ALA A 168 8.16 0.31 8.09
CA ALA A 168 7.76 -0.57 7.00
C ALA A 168 6.89 0.16 5.94
N GLY A 169 5.98 1.03 6.40
CA GLY A 169 5.15 1.87 5.54
C GLY A 169 5.96 2.97 4.85
N ALA A 170 6.88 3.61 5.56
CA ALA A 170 7.79 4.62 5.01
C ALA A 170 8.66 4.03 3.90
N MET A 171 9.27 2.84 4.10
CA MET A 171 10.02 2.15 3.04
C MET A 171 9.17 1.83 1.80
N THR A 172 7.93 1.39 2.03
CA THR A 172 6.96 1.13 0.94
C THR A 172 6.67 2.42 0.17
N CYS A 173 6.42 3.54 0.85
CA CYS A 173 6.18 4.84 0.22
C CYS A 173 7.39 5.33 -0.57
N VAL A 174 8.60 5.22 -0.01
CA VAL A 174 9.85 5.59 -0.69
C VAL A 174 10.02 4.77 -1.97
N ALA A 175 9.73 3.47 -1.93
CA ALA A 175 9.79 2.62 -3.13
C ALA A 175 8.76 3.03 -4.19
N PHE A 176 7.54 3.39 -3.80
CA PHE A 176 6.56 3.94 -4.73
C PHE A 176 7.02 5.26 -5.35
N VAL A 177 7.55 6.19 -4.55
CA VAL A 177 8.05 7.48 -5.05
C VAL A 177 9.20 7.27 -6.02
N HIS A 178 10.18 6.42 -5.67
CA HIS A 178 11.28 6.04 -6.57
C HIS A 178 10.77 5.49 -7.90
N ASN A 179 9.84 4.53 -7.86
CA ASN A 179 9.30 3.89 -9.06
C ASN A 179 8.47 4.87 -9.91
N LEU A 180 7.69 5.76 -9.29
CA LEU A 180 6.92 6.80 -9.99
C LEU A 180 7.85 7.79 -10.71
N LEU A 181 8.90 8.26 -10.04
CA LEU A 181 9.88 9.18 -10.61
C LEU A 181 10.61 8.55 -11.81
N ARG A 182 11.01 7.28 -11.69
CA ARG A 182 11.65 6.52 -12.79
C ARG A 182 10.72 6.30 -14.00
N ARG A 183 9.43 6.07 -13.75
CA ARG A 183 8.43 5.85 -14.82
C ARG A 183 8.07 7.15 -15.53
N HIS A 184 7.94 8.25 -14.78
CA HIS A 184 7.50 9.56 -15.28
C HIS A 184 8.61 10.61 -15.14
N PRO A 185 9.46 10.82 -16.18
CA PRO A 185 10.55 11.79 -16.11
C PRO A 185 10.06 13.24 -15.90
N GLY A 186 8.82 13.57 -16.29
CA GLY A 186 8.22 14.86 -15.99
C GLY A 186 8.05 15.17 -14.50
N CYS A 187 8.16 14.17 -13.62
CA CYS A 187 8.16 14.36 -12.17
C CYS A 187 9.57 14.62 -11.60
N ALA A 188 10.63 14.58 -12.42
CA ALA A 188 12.00 14.85 -11.96
C ALA A 188 12.17 16.26 -11.38
N VAL A 189 11.34 17.22 -11.82
CA VAL A 189 11.24 18.59 -11.29
C VAL A 189 10.98 18.62 -9.78
N LEU A 190 10.36 17.56 -9.24
CA LEU A 190 10.11 17.44 -7.80
C LEU A 190 11.39 17.19 -6.97
N VAL A 191 12.42 16.61 -7.60
CA VAL A 191 13.70 16.28 -6.96
C VAL A 191 14.74 17.35 -7.27
N HIS A 192 14.85 17.75 -8.53
CA HIS A 192 15.81 18.75 -8.97
C HIS A 192 15.11 19.80 -9.86
N ARG A 193 15.17 21.06 -9.42
CA ARG A 193 14.79 22.21 -10.23
C ARG A 193 16.09 22.85 -10.72
N GLY A 194 16.29 22.88 -12.04
CA GLY A 194 17.49 23.47 -12.64
C GLY A 194 17.61 24.97 -12.37
N GLU A 195 18.83 25.49 -12.40
CA GLU A 195 19.18 26.89 -12.10
C GLU A 195 18.58 27.92 -13.08
N GLU A 196 17.98 27.48 -14.20
CA GLU A 196 17.30 28.35 -15.17
C GLU A 196 15.95 28.91 -14.65
N GLY A 197 15.40 28.33 -13.57
CA GLY A 197 14.39 28.99 -12.76
C GLY A 197 15.10 29.93 -11.80
N SER A 198 15.01 31.24 -12.03
CA SER A 198 15.66 32.27 -11.23
C SER A 198 15.66 31.92 -9.74
N ALA A 199 16.81 32.00 -9.08
CA ALA A 199 16.93 31.83 -7.62
C ALA A 199 15.99 32.76 -6.79
N ASN A 200 15.33 33.72 -7.44
CA ASN A 200 14.25 34.56 -6.89
C ASN A 200 12.86 33.90 -6.84
N ASP A 201 12.68 32.72 -7.43
CA ASP A 201 11.44 31.92 -7.35
C ASP A 201 11.58 30.80 -6.29
N MET A 202 12.46 31.04 -5.30
CA MET A 202 12.49 30.28 -4.05
C MET A 202 11.15 30.51 -3.36
N PHE A 203 10.24 29.55 -3.51
CA PHE A 203 8.95 29.55 -2.84
C PHE A 203 9.13 29.83 -1.35
N GLU A 204 8.55 30.94 -0.85
CA GLU A 204 8.46 31.20 0.60
C GLU A 204 7.61 30.12 1.30
N THR A 205 6.68 29.50 0.55
CA THR A 205 5.77 28.47 1.04
C THR A 205 5.51 27.40 -0.01
N ASP A 206 5.46 26.13 0.40
CA ASP A 206 5.14 24.99 -0.47
C ASP A 206 3.73 25.17 -1.09
N PRO A 207 3.58 25.24 -2.43
CA PRO A 207 2.28 25.41 -3.09
C PRO A 207 1.38 24.17 -3.02
N PHE A 208 1.89 23.02 -2.53
CA PHE A 208 1.11 21.79 -2.45
C PHE A 208 0.00 21.86 -1.38
N VAL A 209 -1.23 21.61 -1.80
CA VAL A 209 -2.41 21.56 -0.91
C VAL A 209 -2.73 20.11 -0.54
N GLU A 210 -2.41 19.71 0.69
CA GLU A 210 -2.63 18.33 1.17
C GLU A 210 -4.11 17.97 1.36
N THR A 211 -4.94 18.94 1.74
CA THR A 211 -6.37 18.72 2.01
C THR A 211 -7.23 18.58 0.75
N GLU A 212 -6.65 18.88 -0.42
CA GLU A 212 -7.37 18.86 -1.69
C GLU A 212 -7.70 17.42 -2.11
N ARG A 213 -8.93 17.19 -2.57
CA ARG A 213 -9.40 15.85 -2.96
C ARG A 213 -9.15 15.55 -4.42
N ASP A 214 -9.08 16.59 -5.24
CA ASP A 214 -8.81 16.48 -6.67
C ASP A 214 -7.30 16.51 -6.93
N PRO A 215 -6.68 15.44 -7.42
CA PRO A 215 -5.23 15.41 -7.66
C PRO A 215 -4.79 16.40 -8.76
N LYS A 216 -5.72 16.90 -9.58
CA LYS A 216 -5.47 17.96 -10.55
C LYS A 216 -5.22 19.33 -9.91
N LYS A 217 -5.83 19.60 -8.75
CA LYS A 217 -5.82 20.92 -8.09
C LYS A 217 -4.80 21.02 -6.96
N CYS A 218 -4.18 19.90 -6.57
CA CYS A 218 -3.19 19.88 -5.50
C CYS A 218 -1.85 20.57 -5.83
N ASP A 219 -1.65 20.99 -7.09
CA ASP A 219 -0.45 21.72 -7.56
C ASP A 219 0.89 21.02 -7.25
N ALA A 220 0.89 19.69 -7.16
CA ALA A 220 2.08 18.91 -6.78
C ALA A 220 3.31 19.15 -7.67
N LEU A 221 3.15 19.40 -8.98
CA LEU A 221 4.28 19.70 -9.88
C LEU A 221 4.97 21.04 -9.56
N LYS A 222 4.28 21.98 -8.92
CA LYS A 222 4.86 23.25 -8.49
C LYS A 222 5.62 23.14 -7.18
N SER A 223 5.46 22.03 -6.46
CA SER A 223 6.15 21.70 -5.21
C SER A 223 7.46 20.92 -5.45
N SER A 224 8.25 20.72 -4.39
CA SER A 224 9.39 19.81 -4.33
C SER A 224 9.20 18.71 -3.27
N LEU A 225 10.04 17.66 -3.24
CA LEU A 225 9.94 16.52 -2.31
C LEU A 225 10.86 16.68 -1.08
N TRP A 226 10.62 17.71 -0.26
CA TRP A 226 11.40 17.93 0.97
C TRP A 226 11.25 16.80 1.99
N GLU A 227 10.11 16.10 1.98
CA GLU A 227 9.83 15.00 2.89
C GLU A 227 10.85 13.87 2.71
N MET A 228 11.22 13.57 1.46
CA MET A 228 12.25 12.59 1.16
C MET A 228 13.61 13.06 1.71
N ALA A 229 13.99 14.31 1.49
CA ALA A 229 15.23 14.86 2.04
C ALA A 229 15.28 14.72 3.57
N THR A 230 14.18 15.00 4.27
CA THR A 230 14.12 14.82 5.73
C THR A 230 14.24 13.36 6.17
N LEU A 231 13.57 12.43 5.46
CA LEU A 231 13.65 10.99 5.74
C LEU A 231 15.05 10.41 5.48
N ARG A 232 15.82 11.02 4.56
CA ARG A 232 17.19 10.61 4.28
C ARG A 232 18.12 10.81 5.49
N ASP A 233 18.01 11.96 6.13
CA ASP A 233 19.00 12.43 7.10
C ASP A 233 18.55 12.22 8.55
N ALA A 234 17.24 12.28 8.83
CA ALA A 234 16.70 12.28 10.19
C ALA A 234 15.93 11.00 10.59
N HIS A 235 15.67 10.07 9.67
CA HIS A 235 14.91 8.86 10.00
C HIS A 235 15.73 7.90 10.87
N TYR A 236 15.15 7.45 12.00
CA TYR A 236 15.83 6.60 12.97
C TYR A 236 16.25 5.22 12.42
N PHE A 237 15.48 4.67 11.48
CA PHE A 237 15.79 3.40 10.84
C PHE A 237 16.67 3.61 9.61
N HIS A 238 17.90 3.09 9.66
CA HIS A 238 18.94 3.33 8.63
C HIS A 238 18.55 2.86 7.22
N GLN A 239 17.74 1.80 7.10
CA GLN A 239 17.35 1.25 5.80
C GLN A 239 16.48 2.24 5.00
N VAL A 240 15.61 3.01 5.67
CA VAL A 240 14.80 4.06 5.03
C VAL A 240 15.71 5.12 4.41
N GLY A 241 16.69 5.62 5.18
CA GLY A 241 17.66 6.60 4.69
C GLY A 241 18.47 6.07 3.51
N LYS A 242 18.91 4.80 3.55
CA LYS A 242 19.59 4.13 2.42
C LYS A 242 18.71 4.06 1.16
N LEU A 243 17.43 3.72 1.30
CA LEU A 243 16.51 3.67 0.17
C LEU A 243 16.31 5.06 -0.43
N VAL A 244 16.14 6.10 0.40
CA VAL A 244 16.00 7.47 -0.10
C VAL A 244 17.28 7.97 -0.79
N LYS A 245 18.47 7.59 -0.31
CA LYS A 245 19.73 7.92 -1.00
C LYS A 245 19.74 7.42 -2.44
N THR A 246 19.09 6.29 -2.75
CA THR A 246 19.00 5.83 -4.15
C THR A 246 18.23 6.79 -5.06
N ILE A 247 17.29 7.58 -4.51
CA ILE A 247 16.54 8.62 -5.24
C ILE A 247 17.42 9.86 -5.48
N SER A 248 18.30 10.21 -4.55
CA SER A 248 19.13 11.42 -4.59
C SER A 248 20.43 11.23 -5.37
N ASP A 249 21.07 10.07 -5.25
CA ASP A 249 22.45 9.85 -5.73
C ASP A 249 22.49 9.33 -7.17
N LYS A 250 21.38 8.79 -7.67
CA LYS A 250 21.29 8.22 -9.02
C LYS A 250 20.33 9.04 -9.85
N ASP A 251 20.73 9.32 -11.09
CA ASP A 251 19.79 9.86 -12.07
C ASP A 251 18.75 8.77 -12.41
N LEU A 252 17.51 9.02 -11.98
CA LEU A 252 16.38 8.12 -12.17
C LEU A 252 15.89 8.11 -13.62
N SER A 253 16.29 9.10 -14.44
CA SER A 253 15.98 9.12 -15.88
C SER A 253 16.73 8.01 -16.64
N ASP A 254 17.91 7.62 -16.14
CA ASP A 254 18.76 6.55 -16.67
C ASP A 254 18.22 5.17 -16.30
N ARG A 255 17.27 4.66 -17.11
CA ARG A 255 16.62 3.36 -16.91
C ARG A 255 17.55 2.14 -16.96
N VAL A 256 18.74 2.29 -17.55
CA VAL A 256 19.74 1.21 -17.68
C VAL A 256 20.50 0.99 -16.37
N LYS A 257 20.73 2.06 -15.60
CA LYS A 257 21.53 2.01 -14.36
C LYS A 257 20.66 1.87 -13.10
N THR A 258 19.37 2.16 -13.22
CA THR A 258 18.40 2.13 -12.13
C THR A 258 17.38 1.01 -12.35
N ALA A 259 17.18 0.17 -11.34
CA ALA A 259 16.15 -0.88 -11.34
C ALA A 259 14.94 -0.44 -10.49
N GLU A 260 13.74 -0.92 -10.82
CA GLU A 260 12.57 -0.68 -9.96
C GLU A 260 12.74 -1.40 -8.62
N LEU A 261 12.29 -0.76 -7.55
CA LEU A 261 12.29 -1.36 -6.22
C LEU A 261 11.09 -2.32 -6.08
N PRO A 262 11.28 -3.52 -5.51
CA PRO A 262 10.23 -4.52 -5.38
C PRO A 262 9.26 -4.13 -4.26
N VAL A 263 8.18 -3.44 -4.64
CA VAL A 263 7.15 -2.95 -3.71
C VAL A 263 6.48 -4.10 -2.95
N ASN A 264 6.24 -5.25 -3.59
CA ASN A 264 5.52 -6.38 -2.99
C ASN A 264 6.22 -6.98 -1.77
N GLU A 265 7.56 -7.02 -1.81
CA GLU A 265 8.38 -7.53 -0.70
C GLU A 265 8.32 -6.55 0.47
N LEU A 266 8.49 -5.25 0.19
CA LEU A 266 8.42 -4.18 1.19
C LEU A 266 7.04 -4.07 1.84
N CYS A 267 5.96 -4.30 1.08
CA CYS A 267 4.59 -4.29 1.60
C CYS A 267 4.33 -5.41 2.63
N SER A 268 5.06 -6.52 2.52
CA SER A 268 4.93 -7.66 3.43
C SER A 268 5.71 -7.48 4.75
N ALA A 269 6.61 -6.50 4.81
CA ALA A 269 7.40 -6.23 5.98
C ALA A 269 6.52 -5.77 7.16
N ASN A 270 6.82 -6.29 8.35
CA ASN A 270 6.23 -5.91 9.62
C ASN A 270 7.36 -5.69 10.65
N TYR A 271 7.04 -5.08 11.79
CA TYR A 271 8.05 -4.82 12.82
C TYR A 271 8.79 -6.08 13.28
N ALA A 272 8.09 -7.23 13.36
CA ALA A 272 8.70 -8.51 13.73
C ALA A 272 9.74 -8.97 12.70
N SER A 273 9.43 -8.83 11.40
CA SER A 273 10.32 -9.15 10.29
C SER A 273 11.54 -8.24 10.29
N LEU A 274 11.33 -6.93 10.43
CA LEU A 274 12.43 -5.95 10.48
C LEU A 274 13.36 -6.22 11.67
N LEU A 275 12.78 -6.49 12.84
CA LEU A 275 13.57 -6.83 14.02
C LEU A 275 14.32 -8.15 13.84
N SER A 276 13.67 -9.17 13.27
CA SER A 276 14.32 -10.46 13.01
C SER A 276 15.48 -10.36 12.01
N GLU A 277 15.36 -9.48 11.01
CA GLU A 277 16.41 -9.20 10.04
C GLU A 277 17.61 -8.51 10.69
N GLU A 278 17.37 -7.48 11.52
CA GLU A 278 18.44 -6.78 12.24
C GLU A 278 19.09 -7.68 13.31
N LEU A 279 18.34 -8.55 13.98
CA LEU A 279 18.89 -9.55 14.92
C LEU A 279 19.70 -10.63 14.21
N GLY A 280 19.35 -10.97 12.96
CA GLY A 280 20.10 -11.91 12.12
C GLY A 280 21.32 -11.28 11.44
N ALA A 281 21.45 -9.95 11.44
CA ALA A 281 22.52 -9.25 10.77
C ALA A 281 23.87 -9.54 11.46
N ARG A 282 24.86 -9.94 10.66
CA ARG A 282 26.23 -10.15 11.16
C ARG A 282 26.88 -8.81 11.46
N VAL A 283 27.00 -8.49 12.74
CA VAL A 283 27.71 -7.28 13.18
C VAL A 283 29.21 -7.55 13.16
N LYS A 284 29.96 -6.75 12.39
CA LYS A 284 31.43 -6.88 12.25
C LYS A 284 32.22 -6.30 13.43
N SER A 285 31.60 -5.41 14.20
CA SER A 285 32.22 -4.74 15.36
C SER A 285 31.20 -4.70 16.50
N ALA A 286 31.63 -5.00 17.72
CA ALA A 286 30.77 -4.81 18.87
C ALA A 286 30.39 -3.32 18.97
N PRO A 287 29.09 -2.97 19.08
CA PRO A 287 28.68 -1.58 19.26
C PRO A 287 29.11 -1.15 20.66
N THR A 288 30.19 -0.37 20.74
CA THR A 288 30.58 0.30 21.98
C THR A 288 29.84 1.64 22.05
N SER A 289 29.15 1.89 23.16
CA SER A 289 28.57 3.21 23.43
C SER A 289 29.68 4.17 23.83
N PHE A 290 30.51 4.59 22.87
CA PHE A 290 31.54 5.59 23.12
C PHE A 290 30.91 6.97 23.03
N HIS A 291 30.46 7.49 24.16
CA HIS A 291 30.16 8.92 24.29
C HIS A 291 31.51 9.67 24.27
N GLN A 292 31.71 10.58 23.31
CA GLN A 292 32.94 11.38 23.18
C GLN A 292 33.31 12.14 24.48
N SER A 293 32.31 12.45 25.29
CA SER A 293 32.46 12.93 26.66
C SER A 293 31.94 11.87 27.62
N GLY A 294 32.72 11.46 28.61
CA GLY A 294 32.25 10.60 29.70
C GLY A 294 31.00 11.19 30.32
N VAL A 295 29.86 10.51 30.13
CA VAL A 295 28.60 10.92 30.76
C VAL A 295 28.78 10.64 32.25
N ASN A 296 29.21 11.64 33.01
CA ASN A 296 29.51 11.47 34.42
C ASN A 296 28.24 11.19 35.26
N GLY A 297 27.03 11.26 34.70
CA GLY A 297 25.80 10.77 35.33
C GLY A 297 24.55 11.22 34.58
N LEU A 298 23.45 10.47 34.72
CA LEU A 298 22.20 10.70 33.96
C LEU A 298 21.47 12.01 34.35
N PHE A 299 21.74 12.58 35.54
CA PHE A 299 21.03 13.73 36.10
C PHE A 299 21.91 14.60 37.02
N ARG A 300 22.90 15.31 36.47
CA ARG A 300 23.83 16.13 37.29
C ARG A 300 23.44 17.60 37.43
N THR A 301 22.57 18.12 36.57
CA THR A 301 22.21 19.54 36.60
C THR A 301 21.36 19.86 37.84
N PRO A 302 21.59 21.02 38.50
CA PRO A 302 20.87 21.41 39.72
C PRO A 302 19.37 21.58 39.51
N LEU A 303 18.94 21.88 38.27
CA LEU A 303 17.53 21.90 37.87
C LEU A 303 16.88 20.51 37.90
N MET A 304 17.62 19.45 37.55
CA MET A 304 17.10 18.07 37.55
C MET A 304 16.98 17.51 38.96
N LYS A 305 17.89 17.87 39.87
CA LYS A 305 17.81 17.51 41.30
C LYS A 305 16.56 18.07 41.99
N ARG A 306 16.03 19.21 41.52
CA ARG A 306 14.76 19.76 42.04
C ARG A 306 13.54 18.90 41.70
N CYS A 307 13.59 18.13 40.61
CA CYS A 307 12.50 17.24 40.21
C CYS A 307 12.50 15.91 40.99
N PHE A 308 13.60 15.58 41.66
CA PHE A 308 13.78 14.34 42.43
C PHE A 308 14.24 14.68 43.85
N PRO A 309 13.30 14.88 44.79
CA PRO A 309 13.62 15.24 46.17
C PRO A 309 14.44 14.14 46.86
N GLU A 310 15.43 14.56 47.65
CA GLU A 310 16.42 13.68 48.31
C GLU A 310 15.78 12.71 49.32
N ASP A 311 14.56 13.01 49.79
CA ASP A 311 13.79 12.13 50.68
C ASP A 311 13.38 10.79 50.02
N ARG A 312 13.37 10.72 48.67
CA ARG A 312 12.97 9.52 47.91
C ARG A 312 14.06 8.97 46.99
N PHE A 313 15.14 9.70 46.75
CA PHE A 313 16.17 9.31 45.78
C PHE A 313 17.56 9.63 46.32
N SER A 314 18.39 8.59 46.53
CA SER A 314 19.79 8.76 46.92
C SER A 314 20.67 9.00 45.69
N TRP A 315 21.27 10.19 45.62
CA TRP A 315 22.28 10.50 44.61
C TRP A 315 23.62 9.92 45.06
N GLY A 316 24.21 9.03 44.26
CA GLY A 316 25.56 8.50 44.55
C GLY A 316 26.60 9.62 44.57
N GLU A 317 27.47 9.60 45.57
CA GLU A 317 28.52 10.61 45.77
C GLU A 317 29.48 10.63 44.58
N THR A 318 29.71 11.83 44.04
CA THR A 318 30.75 12.11 43.06
C THR A 318 32.11 11.83 43.70
N GLN A 319 32.80 10.77 43.28
CA GLN A 319 34.24 10.64 43.55
C GLN A 319 34.96 11.78 42.83
N SER A 320 35.28 12.84 43.56
CA SER A 320 36.28 13.82 43.20
C SER A 320 37.64 13.27 43.61
N GLY A 321 38.44 12.79 42.66
CA GLY A 321 39.83 12.47 42.90
C GLY A 321 40.37 11.36 42.02
N GLN A 322 40.86 11.74 40.83
CA GLN A 322 42.11 11.25 40.24
C GLN A 322 42.31 11.97 38.90
N GLU A 323 42.81 13.21 39.00
CA GLU A 323 43.64 13.82 37.96
C GLU A 323 45.12 13.51 38.31
N GLU A 324 45.90 13.25 37.27
CA GLU A 324 47.37 13.27 37.20
C GLU A 324 48.18 12.10 37.81
N SER A 325 48.55 11.14 36.95
CA SER A 325 49.93 10.68 36.64
C SER A 325 49.91 9.71 35.47
#